data_AF-A0A4R3KM11-F1
#
_entry.id   AF-A0A4R3KM11-F1
#
_cell.length_a   1.000
_cell.length_b   1.000
_cell.length_c   1.000
_cell.angle_alpha   90.00
_cell.angle_beta   90.00
_cell.angle_gamma   90.00
#
_symmetry.space_group_name_H-M   'P 1'
#
loop_
_entity.id
_entity.type
_entity.pdbx_description
1 polymer ?
#
loop_
_entity_poly.entity_id
_entity_poly.type
_entity_poly.pdbx_seq_one_letter_code
_entity_poly.pdbx_strand_id
1 'polypeptide(L)'
;MSDTPTKLSFQEWDELIEKYRNSGLSVIKWCEIHGFKPHQLRWQIKKRQKLNKNEQTIQWVPLHSSPIESSSRSISVKIGHAEITVSEGFNKELFAEVVYSLLSIC
;
A
#
# COMPACT_ATOMS: atom_id res chain seq x y z
N MET A 1 29.17 35.44 -14.93
CA MET A 1 27.77 35.52 -15.37
C MET A 1 27.28 34.12 -15.67
N SER A 2 26.22 33.65 -15.02
CA SER A 2 25.58 32.38 -15.38
C SER A 2 24.11 32.66 -15.59
N ASP A 3 23.77 32.87 -16.85
CA ASP A 3 22.41 33.06 -17.34
C ASP A 3 21.55 31.91 -16.84
N THR A 4 20.62 32.21 -15.93
CA THR A 4 19.58 31.26 -15.57
C THR A 4 18.70 31.05 -16.79
N PRO A 5 18.51 29.81 -17.27
CA PRO A 5 17.66 29.58 -18.41
C PRO A 5 16.24 30.07 -18.10
N THR A 6 15.82 31.01 -18.93
CA THR A 6 14.48 31.54 -19.08
C THR A 6 13.45 30.42 -18.89
N LYS A 7 12.55 30.65 -17.94
CA LYS A 7 11.35 29.86 -17.57
C LYS A 7 10.98 28.71 -18.53
N LEU A 8 11.54 27.52 -18.30
CA LEU A 8 11.16 26.27 -18.99
C LEU A 8 9.74 25.84 -18.63
N SER A 9 8.97 25.42 -19.64
CA SER A 9 7.63 24.83 -19.54
C SER A 9 7.66 23.46 -18.85
N PHE A 10 6.51 22.99 -18.39
CA PHE A 10 6.37 21.70 -17.71
C PHE A 10 6.87 20.53 -18.58
N GLN A 11 6.52 20.55 -19.87
CA GLN A 11 6.87 19.49 -20.82
C GLN A 11 8.38 19.45 -21.13
N GLU A 12 9.02 20.62 -21.27
CA GLU A 12 10.47 20.71 -21.49
C GLU A 12 11.24 20.14 -20.29
N TRP A 13 10.73 20.35 -19.07
CA TRP A 13 11.30 19.72 -17.88
C TRP A 13 11.12 18.20 -17.85
N ASP A 14 10.06 17.65 -18.43
CA ASP A 14 9.88 16.20 -18.52
C ASP A 14 10.94 15.57 -19.42
N GLU A 15 11.14 16.15 -20.61
CA GLU A 15 12.19 15.70 -21.55
C GLU A 15 13.59 15.81 -20.94
N LEU A 16 13.87 16.90 -20.22
CA LEU A 16 15.15 17.08 -19.52
C LEU A 16 15.36 16.03 -18.43
N ILE A 17 14.31 15.72 -17.66
CA ILE A 17 14.39 14.68 -16.62
C ILE A 17 14.57 13.30 -17.24
N GLU A 18 13.95 13.03 -18.39
CA GLU A 18 14.14 11.77 -19.12
C GLU A 18 15.58 11.65 -19.64
N LYS A 19 16.12 12.70 -20.26
CA LYS A 19 17.53 12.76 -20.67
C LYS A 19 18.47 12.57 -19.47
N TYR A 20 18.16 13.19 -18.32
CA TYR A 20 18.90 12.98 -17.09
C TYR A 20 18.87 11.51 -16.63
N ARG A 21 17.68 10.89 -16.60
CA ARG A 21 17.52 9.47 -16.21
C ARG A 21 18.26 8.53 -17.14
N ASN A 22 18.21 8.78 -18.44
CA ASN A 22 18.90 7.98 -19.46
C ASN A 22 20.43 8.18 -19.44
N SER A 23 20.92 9.32 -18.94
CA SER A 23 22.36 9.58 -18.86
C SER A 23 23.09 8.73 -17.83
N GLY A 24 22.39 8.21 -16.80
CA GLY A 24 23.02 7.49 -15.68
C GLY A 24 23.99 8.34 -14.83
N LEU A 25 24.08 9.65 -15.08
CA LEU A 25 24.98 10.55 -14.39
C LEU A 25 24.38 11.02 -13.04
N SER A 26 25.26 11.44 -12.14
CA SER A 26 24.82 12.18 -10.93
C SER A 26 24.24 13.54 -11.32
N VAL A 27 23.26 14.02 -10.54
CA VAL A 27 22.63 15.36 -10.72
C VAL A 27 23.67 16.46 -10.92
N ILE A 28 24.77 16.46 -10.14
CA ILE A 28 25.80 17.50 -10.18
C ILE A 28 26.50 17.50 -11.54
N LYS A 29 27.07 16.35 -11.94
CA LYS A 29 27.75 16.19 -13.23
C LYS A 29 26.85 16.51 -14.42
N TRP A 30 25.58 16.08 -14.38
CA TRP A 30 24.63 16.35 -15.46
C TRP A 30 24.32 17.85 -15.55
N CYS A 31 24.11 18.51 -14.40
CA CYS A 31 23.89 19.95 -14.34
C CYS A 31 25.12 20.76 -14.79
N GLU A 32 26.34 20.31 -14.50
CA GLU A 32 27.58 20.95 -14.96
C GLU A 32 27.70 20.90 -16.49
N ILE A 33 27.44 19.74 -17.10
CA ILE A 33 27.52 19.56 -18.57
C ILE A 33 26.45 20.39 -19.30
N HIS A 34 25.24 20.44 -18.74
CA HIS A 34 24.09 21.08 -19.39
C HIS A 34 23.83 22.53 -18.92
N GLY A 35 24.67 23.09 -18.05
CA GLY A 35 24.55 24.47 -17.58
C GLY A 35 23.35 24.73 -16.66
N PHE A 36 22.82 23.70 -15.99
CA PHE A 36 21.69 23.82 -15.07
C PHE A 36 22.11 23.97 -13.61
N LYS A 37 21.24 24.52 -12.77
CA LYS A 37 21.48 24.53 -11.32
C LYS A 37 20.97 23.22 -10.70
N PRO A 38 21.79 22.48 -9.92
CA PRO A 38 21.39 21.19 -9.32
C PRO A 38 20.11 21.25 -8.48
N HIS A 39 19.88 22.37 -7.78
CA HIS A 39 18.69 22.52 -6.94
C HIS A 39 17.39 22.60 -7.76
N GLN A 40 17.43 23.17 -8.98
CA GLN A 40 16.26 23.28 -9.84
C GLN A 40 15.83 21.89 -10.32
N LEU A 41 16.79 21.08 -10.78
CA LEU A 41 16.51 19.71 -11.23
C LEU A 41 15.96 18.86 -10.07
N ARG A 42 16.57 18.93 -8.88
CA ARG A 42 16.06 18.23 -7.69
C ARG A 42 14.63 18.64 -7.33
N TRP A 43 14.35 19.95 -7.36
CA TRP A 43 13.01 20.46 -7.07
C TRP A 43 11.98 19.97 -8.08
N GLN A 44 12.31 19.99 -9.37
CA GLN A 44 11.45 19.52 -10.46
C GLN A 44 11.15 18.01 -10.38
N ILE A 45 12.15 17.19 -10.03
CA ILE A 45 11.96 15.74 -9.80
C ILE A 45 11.03 15.51 -8.60
N LYS A 46 11.28 16.19 -7.48
CA LYS A 46 10.45 16.06 -6.26
C LYS A 46 9.01 16.51 -6.49
N LYS A 47 8.80 17.60 -7.25
CA LYS A 47 7.47 18.11 -7.59
C LYS A 47 6.66 17.05 -8.35
N ARG A 48 7.27 16.38 -9.33
CA ARG A 48 6.63 15.30 -10.11
C ARG A 48 6.33 14.06 -9.29
N GLN A 49 7.26 13.64 -8.43
CA GLN A 49 7.00 12.51 -7.53
C GLN A 49 5.78 12.77 -6.62
N LYS A 50 5.59 14.00 -6.15
CA LYS A 50 4.41 14.38 -5.37
C LYS A 50 3.12 14.36 -6.21
N LEU A 51 3.17 14.81 -7.46
CA LEU A 51 2.01 14.74 -8.36
C LEU A 51 1.61 13.29 -8.63
N ASN A 52 2.57 12.44 -8.99
CA ASN A 52 2.31 11.00 -9.22
C ASN A 52 1.78 10.30 -7.94
N LYS A 53 2.25 10.71 -6.75
CA LYS A 53 1.75 10.16 -5.48
C LYS A 53 0.32 10.63 -5.17
N ASN A 54 -0.06 11.85 -5.57
CA ASN A 54 -1.43 12.32 -5.40
C ASN A 54 -2.39 11.68 -6.42
N GLU A 55 -1.89 11.25 -7.58
CA GLU A 55 -2.66 10.46 -8.56
C GLU A 55 -2.89 9.02 -8.10
N GLN A 56 -2.08 8.49 -7.17
CA GLN A 56 -2.43 7.32 -6.38
C GLN A 56 -3.57 7.71 -5.43
N THR A 57 -4.76 7.79 -6.01
CA THR A 57 -6.02 8.01 -5.33
C THR A 57 -6.10 7.06 -4.15
N ILE A 58 -6.25 7.63 -2.95
CA ILE A 58 -6.54 6.88 -1.74
C ILE A 58 -7.86 6.16 -2.00
N GLN A 59 -7.78 4.86 -2.32
CA GLN A 59 -8.95 4.02 -2.50
C GLN A 59 -9.53 3.71 -1.12
N TRP A 60 -10.46 4.55 -0.68
CA TRP A 60 -11.29 4.25 0.47
C TRP A 60 -12.19 3.07 0.11
N VAL A 61 -11.94 1.91 0.70
CA VAL A 61 -12.82 0.75 0.58
C VAL A 61 -13.98 0.94 1.56
N PRO A 62 -15.24 0.87 1.12
CA PRO A 62 -16.37 0.93 2.02
C PRO A 62 -16.37 -0.34 2.90
N LEU A 63 -16.27 -0.15 4.21
CA LEU A 63 -16.44 -1.23 5.17
C LEU A 63 -17.93 -1.54 5.28
N HIS A 64 -18.38 -2.59 4.60
CA HIS A 64 -19.72 -3.14 4.81
C HIS A 64 -19.73 -3.86 6.16
N SER A 65 -20.09 -3.14 7.23
CA SER A 65 -20.46 -3.80 8.49
C SER A 65 -21.78 -4.53 8.25
N SER A 66 -21.73 -5.84 8.07
CA SER A 66 -22.93 -6.66 8.27
C SER A 66 -23.45 -6.37 9.67
N PRO A 67 -24.77 -6.18 9.86
CA PRO A 67 -25.33 -6.19 11.21
C PRO A 67 -24.82 -7.45 11.89
N ILE A 68 -24.14 -7.29 13.02
CA ILE A 68 -23.92 -8.42 13.92
C ILE A 68 -25.34 -8.87 14.25
N GLU A 69 -25.76 -10.00 13.68
CA GLU A 69 -27.02 -10.62 14.05
C GLU A 69 -26.92 -10.88 15.56
N SER A 70 -27.56 -9.98 16.30
CA SER A 70 -27.70 -10.08 17.72
C SER A 70 -28.44 -11.39 18.02
N SER A 71 -27.75 -12.27 18.75
CA SER A 71 -28.31 -13.41 19.49
C SER A 71 -28.50 -14.74 18.74
N SER A 72 -27.46 -15.27 18.11
CA SER A 72 -27.26 -16.73 18.25
C SER A 72 -26.47 -16.96 19.54
N ARG A 73 -27.12 -17.57 20.54
CA ARG A 73 -26.45 -17.98 21.79
C ARG A 73 -25.41 -19.02 21.39
N SER A 74 -24.15 -18.61 21.31
CA SER A 74 -23.06 -19.46 20.88
C SER A 74 -22.01 -19.56 21.97
N ILE A 75 -21.40 -20.74 22.06
CA ILE A 75 -20.31 -21.04 22.97
C ILE A 75 -19.08 -21.30 22.10
N SER A 76 -18.02 -20.53 22.32
CA SER A 76 -16.71 -20.81 21.75
C SER A 76 -15.88 -21.57 22.79
N VAL A 77 -15.35 -22.73 22.39
CA VAL A 77 -14.43 -23.55 23.19
C VAL A 77 -13.05 -23.48 22.53
N LYS A 78 -12.05 -23.02 23.28
CA LYS A 78 -10.65 -22.98 22.83
C LYS A 78 -9.84 -24.08 23.50
N ILE A 79 -9.18 -24.91 22.70
CA ILE A 79 -8.28 -25.97 23.16
C ILE A 79 -6.97 -25.83 22.37
N GLY A 80 -5.93 -25.31 23.02
CA GLY A 80 -4.63 -25.05 22.37
C GLY A 80 -4.77 -24.10 21.17
N HIS A 81 -4.45 -24.60 19.97
CA HIS A 81 -4.57 -23.85 18.70
C HIS A 81 -5.92 -24.02 18.00
N ALA A 82 -6.83 -24.83 18.53
CA ALA A 82 -8.15 -25.07 17.96
C ALA A 82 -9.22 -24.21 18.66
N GLU A 83 -10.12 -23.62 17.87
CA GLU A 83 -11.30 -22.90 18.33
C GLU A 83 -12.54 -23.56 17.71
N ILE A 84 -13.50 -23.96 18.55
CA ILE A 84 -14.76 -24.56 18.12
C ILE A 84 -15.90 -23.66 18.57
N THR A 85 -16.60 -23.08 17.60
CA THR A 85 -17.77 -22.24 17.84
C THR A 85 -19.04 -23.04 17.60
N VAL A 86 -19.88 -23.13 18.64
CA VAL A 86 -21.13 -23.89 18.62
C VAL A 86 -22.29 -22.93 18.80
N SER A 87 -23.25 -22.92 17.87
CA SER A 87 -24.48 -22.12 17.95
C SER A 87 -25.66 -22.95 18.44
N GLU A 88 -26.70 -22.28 18.96
CA GLU A 88 -27.99 -22.92 19.25
C GLU A 88 -28.53 -23.68 18.02
N GLY A 89 -29.08 -24.88 18.25
CA GLY A 89 -29.59 -25.77 17.19
C GLY A 89 -28.56 -26.71 16.57
N PHE A 90 -27.32 -26.72 17.07
CA PHE A 90 -26.30 -27.66 16.61
C PHE A 90 -26.66 -29.12 16.92
N ASN A 91 -26.16 -30.03 16.08
CA ASN A 91 -26.29 -31.47 16.31
C ASN A 91 -25.31 -31.92 17.41
N LYS A 92 -25.88 -32.38 18.54
CA LYS A 92 -25.12 -32.82 19.71
C LYS A 92 -24.29 -34.08 19.45
N GLU A 93 -24.80 -35.01 18.63
CA GLU A 93 -24.11 -36.26 18.29
C GLU A 93 -22.86 -35.96 17.46
N LEU A 94 -23.02 -35.16 16.40
CA LEU A 94 -21.89 -34.73 15.57
C LEU A 94 -20.85 -33.93 16.36
N PHE A 95 -21.29 -33.05 17.26
CA PHE A 95 -20.35 -32.30 18.09
C PHE A 95 -19.57 -33.22 19.04
N ALA A 96 -20.22 -34.23 19.63
CA ALA A 96 -19.54 -35.21 20.47
C ALA A 96 -18.49 -36.01 19.68
N GLU A 97 -18.82 -36.48 18.47
CA GLU A 97 -17.88 -37.20 17.59
C GLU A 97 -16.64 -36.35 17.25
N VAL A 98 -16.85 -35.07 16.95
CA VAL A 98 -15.73 -34.13 16.69
C VAL A 98 -14.85 -33.99 17.92
N VAL A 99 -15.44 -33.81 19.10
CA VAL A 99 -14.68 -33.68 20.36
C VAL A 99 -13.92 -34.98 20.69
N TYR A 100 -14.53 -36.16 20.52
CA TYR A 100 -13.86 -37.44 20.71
C TYR A 100 -12.70 -37.65 19.74
N SER A 101 -12.87 -37.26 18.48
CA SER A 101 -11.81 -37.34 17.47
C SER A 101 -10.64 -36.41 17.79
N LEU A 102 -10.90 -35.24 18.36
CA LEU A 102 -9.84 -34.33 18.80
C LEU A 102 -9.12 -34.85 20.05
N LEU A 103 -9.85 -35.46 21.00
CA LEU A 103 -9.26 -36.09 22.19
C LEU A 103 -8.36 -37.29 21.87
N SER A 104 -8.55 -37.98 20.75
CA SER A 104 -7.69 -39.11 20.36
C SER A 104 -6.40 -38.67 19.63
N ILE A 105 -6.33 -37.41 19.21
CA ILE A 105 -5.17 -36.83 18.49
C ILE A 105 -4.25 -36.04 19.44
N CYS A 106 -4.77 -35.59 20.59
CA CYS A 106 -4.00 -34.95 21.67
C CYS A 106 -3.51 -35.97 22.71
#